data_AF-A0A1F8JSG2-F1
#
_entry.id   AF-A0A1F8JSG2-F1
#
_cell.length_a   1.000
_cell.length_b   1.000
_cell.length_c   1.000
_cell.angle_alpha   90.00
_cell.angle_beta   90.00
_cell.angle_gamma   90.00
#
_symmetry.space_group_name_H-M   'P 1'
#
loop_
_entity.id
_entity.type
_entity.pdbx_description
1 polymer ?
#
loop_
_entity_poly.entity_id
_entity_poly.type
_entity_poly.pdbx_seq_one_letter_code
_entity_poly.pdbx_strand_id
1 'polypeptide(L)'
;MHKIKDQQEYIELAEELIEHDKHYYDENKPVISDYEYDQKMHALIAYEKAHPDHILPHTPSKRVSESPTQGFQQRAHLIPMMSLANTYSEEEVEDFIKRVHKLLEKKEVSFCCELKLDGTAISLTYKKGKLAHALTRGNGKVGDDVTNNIKTIASLPHNLEGSNHPDVMEVRGEVFMSLATFHELNEEREEEGLEPFANPRNAAAGSLKMLDSKEVAKRKLHLIAYGVPEEHTKLLSQHELHHQLKKWGLPIAQHDHLVVCDNLSEIMKFADKIQKQREKLPFEIDGIVIKVDDLKNHELLGYTGKTPRFAVAYKFAPEQAATKILDITVQVGRSGVLTPVAELDPVFLAGSTISRATLHNQDEIARKDIRIGDTVVIEKGGDVIPKVVKVDFKKRHSSSKPWHMPKHCPVCGTAVVHHEGEVAVRCPSARCSAQKLRRIVYFASKHAMDIEHLGEKVAEQLVEKGLVSRVSDIYTLDENALSKLEGFKEKSIINLLKSI
;
A
#
# COMPACT_ATOMS: atom_id res chain seq x y z
N MET A 1 -5.68 2.31 -25.37
CA MET A 1 -5.36 3.61 -24.75
C MET A 1 -6.42 4.62 -25.12
N HIS A 2 -6.95 5.36 -24.15
CA HIS A 2 -7.86 6.48 -24.38
C HIS A 2 -7.09 7.56 -25.15
N LYS A 3 -7.57 7.94 -26.34
CA LYS A 3 -6.92 8.92 -27.20
C LYS A 3 -7.72 10.21 -27.13
N ILE A 4 -7.13 11.24 -26.55
CA ILE A 4 -7.72 12.57 -26.41
C ILE A 4 -7.94 13.16 -27.81
N LYS A 5 -9.19 13.51 -28.13
CA LYS A 5 -9.58 13.91 -29.49
C LYS A 5 -9.42 15.41 -29.74
N ASP A 6 -9.63 16.24 -28.72
CA ASP A 6 -9.63 17.69 -28.83
C ASP A 6 -9.16 18.36 -27.53
N GLN A 7 -9.10 19.69 -27.55
CA GLN A 7 -8.64 20.48 -26.41
C GLN A 7 -9.59 20.43 -25.22
N GLN A 8 -10.89 20.20 -25.46
CA GLN A 8 -11.89 20.13 -24.39
C GLN A 8 -11.73 18.82 -23.60
N GLU A 9 -11.57 17.68 -24.28
CA GLU A 9 -11.25 16.41 -23.63
C GLU A 9 -9.92 16.49 -22.84
N TYR A 10 -8.95 17.28 -23.31
CA TYR A 10 -7.70 17.53 -22.58
C TYR A 10 -7.91 18.32 -21.28
N ILE A 11 -8.70 19.40 -21.32
CA ILE A 11 -8.99 20.23 -20.13
C ILE A 11 -9.74 19.40 -19.08
N GLU A 12 -10.77 18.66 -19.51
CA GLU A 12 -11.56 17.79 -18.62
C GLU A 12 -10.70 16.72 -17.96
N LEU A 13 -9.80 16.08 -18.71
CA LEU A 13 -8.89 15.08 -18.15
C LEU A 13 -7.87 15.71 -17.17
N ALA A 14 -7.40 16.92 -17.46
CA ALA A 14 -6.49 17.63 -16.56
C ALA A 14 -7.18 17.98 -15.23
N GLU A 15 -8.42 18.48 -15.28
CA GLU A 15 -9.24 18.76 -14.08
C GLU A 15 -9.54 17.48 -13.29
N GLU A 16 -9.88 16.39 -13.97
CA GLU A 16 -10.12 15.10 -13.35
C GLU A 16 -8.88 14.57 -12.61
N LEU A 17 -7.70 14.67 -13.22
CA LEU A 17 -6.43 14.27 -12.59
C LEU A 17 -6.07 15.12 -11.37
N ILE A 18 -6.40 16.42 -11.36
CA ILE A 18 -6.21 17.30 -10.19
C ILE A 18 -7.10 16.85 -9.04
N GLU A 19 -8.35 16.49 -9.32
CA GLU A 19 -9.27 16.01 -8.29
C GLU A 19 -8.83 14.64 -7.73
N HIS A 20 -8.31 13.75 -8.59
CA HIS A 20 -7.72 12.49 -8.14
C HIS A 20 -6.47 12.68 -7.28
N ASP A 21 -5.61 13.65 -7.64
CA ASP A 21 -4.45 14.02 -6.82
C ASP A 21 -4.86 14.46 -5.41
N LYS A 22 -5.90 15.29 -5.29
CA LYS A 22 -6.44 15.75 -4.00
C LYS A 22 -6.92 14.57 -3.16
N HIS A 23 -7.75 13.69 -3.73
CA HIS A 23 -8.20 12.48 -3.05
C HIS A 23 -7.04 11.58 -2.60
N TYR A 24 -6.00 11.45 -3.43
CA TYR A 24 -4.87 10.57 -3.17
C TYR A 24 -3.91 11.10 -2.09
N TYR A 25 -3.46 12.36 -2.23
CA TYR A 25 -2.39 12.93 -1.41
C TYR A 25 -2.89 13.70 -0.18
N ASP A 26 -4.05 14.33 -0.28
CA ASP A 26 -4.57 15.19 0.79
C ASP A 26 -5.57 14.42 1.65
N GLU A 27 -6.48 13.68 1.01
CA GLU A 27 -7.55 12.96 1.72
C GLU A 27 -7.19 11.52 2.07
N ASN A 28 -6.13 10.95 1.45
CA ASN A 28 -5.74 9.54 1.58
C ASN A 28 -6.88 8.55 1.23
N LYS A 29 -7.76 8.94 0.30
CA LYS A 29 -8.95 8.20 -0.14
C LYS A 29 -9.03 8.13 -1.68
N PRO A 30 -8.13 7.38 -2.34
CA PRO A 30 -8.12 7.31 -3.80
C PRO A 30 -9.42 6.75 -4.38
N VAL A 31 -9.94 7.41 -5.41
CA VAL A 31 -11.21 7.02 -6.07
C VAL A 31 -10.99 6.04 -7.23
N ILE A 32 -9.80 6.09 -7.86
CA ILE A 32 -9.34 5.21 -8.94
C ILE A 32 -8.03 4.52 -8.55
N SER A 33 -7.65 3.45 -9.25
CA SER A 33 -6.36 2.79 -9.00
C SER A 33 -5.19 3.61 -9.55
N ASP A 34 -3.99 3.40 -8.99
CA ASP A 34 -2.75 4.01 -9.44
C ASP A 34 -2.50 3.76 -10.92
N TYR A 35 -2.79 2.54 -11.40
CA TYR A 35 -2.67 2.21 -12.82
C TYR A 35 -3.65 3.00 -13.69
N GLU A 36 -4.91 3.15 -13.27
CA GLU A 36 -5.89 3.95 -14.01
C GLU A 36 -5.49 5.44 -14.04
N TYR A 37 -4.97 5.97 -12.93
CA TYR A 37 -4.41 7.32 -12.85
C TYR A 37 -3.22 7.48 -13.82
N ASP A 38 -2.28 6.53 -13.78
CA ASP A 38 -1.08 6.57 -14.61
C ASP A 38 -1.40 6.49 -16.11
N GLN A 39 -2.40 5.67 -16.50
CA GLN A 39 -2.88 5.62 -17.89
C GLN A 39 -3.51 6.94 -18.35
N LYS A 40 -4.28 7.60 -17.47
CA LYS A 40 -4.83 8.94 -17.73
C LYS A 40 -3.71 9.98 -17.88
N MET A 41 -2.71 9.95 -16.99
CA MET A 41 -1.52 10.81 -17.07
C MET A 41 -0.71 10.57 -18.35
N HIS A 42 -0.55 9.32 -18.78
CA HIS A 42 0.11 8.98 -20.05
C HIS A 42 -0.64 9.54 -21.26
N ALA A 43 -1.97 9.44 -21.28
CA ALA A 43 -2.79 10.02 -22.34
C ALA A 43 -2.66 11.56 -22.37
N LEU A 44 -2.65 12.21 -21.19
CA LEU A 44 -2.43 13.64 -21.03
C LEU A 44 -1.07 14.06 -21.61
N ILE A 45 0.03 13.42 -21.18
CA ILE A 45 1.39 13.72 -21.64
C ILE A 45 1.55 13.48 -23.15
N ALA A 46 0.95 12.41 -23.68
CA ALA A 46 0.99 12.11 -25.11
C ALA A 46 0.32 13.22 -25.94
N TYR A 47 -0.81 13.76 -25.46
CA TYR A 47 -1.49 14.89 -26.09
C TYR A 47 -0.66 16.17 -26.02
N GLU A 48 -0.08 16.50 -24.86
CA GLU A 48 0.77 17.69 -24.67
C GLU A 48 2.01 17.68 -25.57
N LYS A 49 2.59 16.49 -25.79
CA LYS A 49 3.73 16.32 -26.71
C LYS A 49 3.33 16.59 -28.16
N ALA A 50 2.11 16.23 -28.55
CA ALA A 50 1.59 16.46 -29.90
C ALA A 50 1.07 17.89 -30.11
N HIS A 51 0.64 18.58 -29.04
CA HIS A 51 0.07 19.93 -29.09
C HIS A 51 0.71 20.87 -28.05
N PRO A 52 1.97 21.30 -28.25
CA PRO A 52 2.68 22.15 -27.27
C PRO A 52 1.95 23.47 -26.95
N ASP A 53 1.21 24.02 -27.90
CA ASP A 53 0.47 25.29 -27.77
C ASP A 53 -0.79 25.16 -26.89
N HIS A 54 -1.24 23.94 -26.61
CA HIS A 54 -2.44 23.68 -25.80
C HIS A 54 -2.12 23.47 -24.32
N ILE A 55 -0.84 23.42 -23.93
CA ILE A 55 -0.44 23.05 -22.58
C ILE A 55 -0.90 24.12 -21.57
N LEU A 56 -1.71 23.69 -20.58
CA LEU A 56 -2.16 24.58 -19.51
C LEU A 56 -0.99 24.96 -18.56
N PRO A 57 -0.97 26.21 -18.02
CA PRO A 57 0.05 26.63 -17.07
C PRO A 57 0.15 25.75 -15.80
N HIS A 58 -0.96 25.17 -15.36
CA HIS A 58 -1.06 24.36 -14.13
C HIS A 58 -1.36 22.88 -14.37
N THR A 59 -1.01 22.34 -15.55
CA THR A 59 -1.23 20.94 -15.89
C THR A 59 -0.62 19.95 -14.86
N PRO A 60 -1.31 18.85 -14.53
CA PRO A 60 -0.79 17.78 -13.67
C PRO A 60 0.57 17.23 -14.10
N SER A 61 0.88 17.21 -15.40
CA SER A 61 2.16 16.68 -15.92
C SER A 61 3.38 17.48 -15.45
N LYS A 62 3.20 18.75 -15.05
CA LYS A 62 4.28 19.66 -14.64
C LYS A 62 4.38 19.88 -13.13
N ARG A 63 3.48 19.31 -12.33
CA ARG A 63 3.41 19.54 -10.88
C ARG A 63 3.68 18.27 -10.07
N VAL A 64 4.21 18.46 -8.86
CA VAL A 64 4.24 17.43 -7.80
C VAL A 64 3.10 17.75 -6.86
N SER A 65 2.20 16.80 -6.70
CA SER A 65 0.92 16.99 -6.01
C SER A 65 1.02 16.42 -4.59
N GLU A 66 0.91 17.31 -3.60
CA GLU A 66 0.63 17.04 -2.19
C GLU A 66 0.48 18.41 -1.51
N SER A 67 -0.69 18.69 -0.93
CA SER A 67 -1.00 19.96 -0.29
C SER A 67 -0.47 20.00 1.15
N PRO A 68 -0.19 21.20 1.69
CA PRO A 68 0.10 21.41 3.11
C PRO A 68 -0.95 20.82 4.05
N THR A 69 -0.52 20.11 5.09
CA THR A 69 -1.43 19.64 6.16
C THR A 69 -1.58 20.71 7.24
N GLN A 70 -2.82 21.06 7.61
CA GLN A 70 -3.05 22.00 8.72
C GLN A 70 -2.49 21.45 10.05
N GLY A 71 -1.77 22.29 10.79
CA GLY A 71 -1.19 21.93 12.10
C GLY A 71 0.28 21.54 12.08
N PHE A 72 0.89 21.33 10.91
CA PHE A 72 2.33 21.13 10.78
C PHE A 72 3.05 22.41 10.37
N GLN A 73 4.27 22.61 10.89
CA GLN A 73 5.15 23.66 10.38
C GLN A 73 5.66 23.23 9.00
N GLN A 74 5.63 24.15 8.03
CA GLN A 74 6.18 23.89 6.71
C GLN A 74 7.62 24.37 6.60
N ARG A 75 8.45 23.61 5.89
CA ARG A 75 9.85 23.97 5.60
C ARG A 75 10.20 23.67 4.16
N ALA A 76 11.06 24.50 3.59
CA ALA A 76 11.63 24.25 2.28
C ALA A 76 12.64 23.09 2.36
N HIS A 77 12.64 22.24 1.34
CA HIS A 77 13.67 21.23 1.15
C HIS A 77 15.01 21.90 0.78
N LEU A 78 16.14 21.30 1.16
CA LEU A 78 17.46 21.81 0.75
C LEU A 78 17.63 21.66 -0.75
N ILE A 79 17.21 20.50 -1.27
CA ILE A 79 17.14 20.21 -2.70
C ILE A 79 15.71 19.76 -3.03
N PRO A 80 15.07 20.27 -4.10
CA PRO A 80 13.71 19.86 -4.45
C PRO A 80 13.57 18.34 -4.62
N MET A 81 12.52 17.77 -4.03
CA MET A 81 12.13 16.38 -4.20
C MET A 81 11.30 16.22 -5.48
N MET A 82 11.80 15.38 -6.39
CA MET A 82 11.18 15.12 -7.69
C MET A 82 10.37 13.83 -7.67
N SER A 83 9.56 13.62 -8.70
CA SER A 83 8.91 12.34 -8.97
C SER A 83 9.73 11.51 -9.96
N LEU A 84 9.44 10.22 -10.10
CA LEU A 84 10.01 9.38 -11.15
C LEU A 84 9.08 9.37 -12.37
N ALA A 85 9.66 9.20 -13.56
CA ALA A 85 8.86 8.82 -14.73
C ALA A 85 8.47 7.34 -14.60
N ASN A 86 7.26 6.99 -15.02
CA ASN A 86 6.76 5.62 -14.97
C ASN A 86 6.96 4.92 -16.32
N THR A 87 7.21 3.63 -16.27
CA THR A 87 7.26 2.69 -17.40
C THR A 87 6.55 1.40 -17.03
N TYR A 88 5.92 0.74 -18.01
CA TYR A 88 5.12 -0.48 -17.81
C TYR A 88 5.50 -1.61 -18.76
N SER A 89 6.44 -1.39 -19.69
CA SER A 89 6.87 -2.40 -20.64
C SER A 89 8.39 -2.41 -20.83
N GLU A 90 8.90 -3.53 -21.30
CA GLU A 90 10.32 -3.70 -21.63
C GLU A 90 10.76 -2.68 -22.69
N GLU A 91 9.91 -2.40 -23.69
CA GLU A 91 10.20 -1.42 -24.73
C GLU A 91 10.34 0.00 -24.17
N GLU A 92 9.51 0.38 -23.19
CA GLU A 92 9.61 1.69 -22.55
C GLU A 92 10.91 1.84 -21.72
N VAL A 93 11.36 0.75 -21.10
CA VAL A 93 12.67 0.69 -20.41
C VAL A 93 13.82 0.74 -21.42
N GLU A 94 13.72 0.02 -22.54
CA GLU A 94 14.70 0.07 -23.61
C GLU A 94 14.84 1.50 -24.16
N ASP A 95 13.72 2.19 -24.38
CA ASP A 95 13.70 3.58 -24.80
C ASP A 95 14.35 4.52 -23.78
N PHE A 96 14.18 4.27 -22.48
CA PHE A 96 14.90 4.98 -21.43
C PHE A 96 16.42 4.78 -21.56
N ILE A 97 16.89 3.53 -21.69
CA ILE A 97 18.31 3.21 -21.85
C ILE A 97 18.89 3.87 -23.10
N LYS A 98 18.19 3.79 -24.23
CA LYS A 98 18.59 4.45 -25.49
C LYS A 98 18.73 5.97 -25.32
N ARG A 99 17.82 6.61 -24.58
CA ARG A 99 17.91 8.05 -24.26
C ARG A 99 19.11 8.37 -23.38
N VAL A 100 19.39 7.55 -22.37
CA VAL A 100 20.56 7.71 -21.48
C VAL A 100 21.85 7.63 -22.28
N HIS A 101 22.03 6.58 -23.09
CA HIS A 101 23.22 6.42 -23.95
C HIS A 101 23.41 7.59 -24.91
N LYS A 102 22.32 8.06 -25.53
CA LYS A 102 22.35 9.20 -26.45
C LYS A 102 22.77 10.50 -25.75
N LEU A 103 22.22 10.79 -24.57
CA LEU A 103 22.50 12.03 -23.86
C LEU A 103 23.90 12.06 -23.24
N LEU A 104 24.44 10.89 -22.85
CA LEU A 104 25.79 10.76 -22.30
C LEU A 104 26.87 10.57 -23.37
N GLU A 105 26.48 10.28 -24.62
CA GLU A 105 27.38 9.86 -25.69
C GLU A 105 28.24 8.64 -25.29
N LYS A 106 27.69 7.75 -24.45
CA LYS A 106 28.34 6.55 -23.91
C LYS A 106 27.55 5.29 -24.31
N LYS A 107 28.28 4.23 -24.65
CA LYS A 107 27.69 2.90 -24.94
C LYS A 107 27.59 2.00 -23.71
N GLU A 108 28.44 2.21 -22.74
CA GLU A 108 28.53 1.41 -21.51
C GLU A 108 28.09 2.28 -20.33
N VAL A 109 26.92 1.98 -19.80
CA VAL A 109 26.34 2.63 -18.62
C VAL A 109 25.72 1.55 -17.76
N SER A 110 26.16 1.46 -16.52
CA SER A 110 25.57 0.55 -15.53
C SER A 110 24.39 1.23 -14.82
N PHE A 111 23.44 0.41 -14.36
CA PHE A 111 22.21 0.84 -13.71
C PHE A 111 22.08 0.17 -12.35
N CYS A 112 21.85 0.97 -11.31
CA CYS A 112 21.48 0.48 -9.99
C CYS A 112 19.96 0.28 -9.94
N CYS A 113 19.54 -0.97 -9.76
CA CYS A 113 18.15 -1.37 -9.66
C CYS A 113 17.78 -1.71 -8.22
N GLU A 114 16.67 -1.17 -7.74
CA GLU A 114 16.19 -1.32 -6.37
C GLU A 114 14.67 -1.51 -6.33
N LEU A 115 14.13 -1.97 -5.20
CA LEU A 115 12.67 -2.06 -5.02
C LEU A 115 12.02 -0.69 -5.07
N LYS A 116 10.89 -0.58 -5.77
CA LYS A 116 10.01 0.57 -5.68
C LYS A 116 9.02 0.34 -4.54
N LEU A 117 9.40 0.79 -3.34
CA LEU A 117 8.59 0.67 -2.14
C LEU A 117 7.29 1.47 -2.28
N ASP A 118 6.18 0.86 -1.87
CA ASP A 118 4.89 1.55 -1.87
C ASP A 118 4.62 2.24 -0.52
N GLY A 119 5.19 3.44 -0.37
CA GLY A 119 5.12 4.23 0.84
C GLY A 119 5.03 5.72 0.58
N THR A 120 5.48 6.52 1.53
CA THR A 120 5.56 7.98 1.40
C THR A 120 7.01 8.46 1.49
N ALA A 121 7.40 9.31 0.55
CA ALA A 121 8.75 9.83 0.49
C ALA A 121 9.03 10.80 1.64
N ILE A 122 10.20 10.67 2.26
CA ILE A 122 10.67 11.52 3.35
C ILE A 122 12.06 12.08 3.05
N SER A 123 12.29 13.33 3.44
CA SER A 123 13.60 13.97 3.49
C SER A 123 14.06 14.09 4.94
N LEU A 124 15.24 13.60 5.26
CA LEU A 124 15.85 13.60 6.59
C LEU A 124 17.09 14.49 6.57
N THR A 125 17.03 15.64 7.20
CA THR A 125 18.18 16.53 7.33
C THR A 125 18.96 16.21 8.60
N TYR A 126 20.21 15.81 8.45
CA TYR A 126 21.18 15.65 9.53
C TYR A 126 22.12 16.85 9.57
N LYS A 127 22.38 17.39 10.77
CA LYS A 127 23.38 18.42 11.03
C LYS A 127 24.41 17.89 12.01
N LYS A 128 25.68 17.83 11.59
CA LYS A 128 26.80 17.23 12.33
C LYS A 128 26.44 15.84 12.85
N GLY A 129 25.86 15.04 11.98
CA GLY A 129 25.42 13.67 12.28
C GLY A 129 24.11 13.57 13.09
N LYS A 130 23.50 14.66 13.56
CA LYS A 130 22.27 14.62 14.37
C LYS A 130 21.04 14.94 13.54
N LEU A 131 19.97 14.17 13.68
CA LEU A 131 18.70 14.43 12.99
C LEU A 131 18.15 15.80 13.42
N ALA A 132 18.09 16.73 12.48
CA ALA A 132 17.60 18.09 12.71
C ALA A 132 16.13 18.22 12.30
N HIS A 133 15.80 17.78 11.10
CA HIS A 133 14.45 17.86 10.54
C HIS A 133 14.11 16.62 9.73
N ALA A 134 12.83 16.27 9.69
CA ALA A 134 12.27 15.32 8.74
C ALA A 134 11.05 15.93 8.04
N LEU A 135 11.09 16.01 6.72
CA LEU A 135 10.08 16.68 5.91
C LEU A 135 9.39 15.69 4.98
N THR A 136 8.05 15.73 4.91
CA THR A 136 7.31 15.04 3.84
C THR A 136 7.66 15.65 2.48
N ARG A 137 7.35 14.95 1.38
CA ARG A 137 7.61 15.48 0.04
C ARG A 137 6.87 16.80 -0.21
N GLY A 138 5.58 16.86 0.12
CA GLY A 138 4.73 18.00 -0.19
C GLY A 138 4.74 18.29 -1.69
N ASN A 139 4.78 19.57 -2.06
CA ASN A 139 4.82 19.99 -3.47
C ASN A 139 6.21 19.81 -4.13
N GLY A 140 7.12 19.07 -3.48
CA GLY A 140 8.50 18.85 -3.92
C GLY A 140 9.46 19.99 -3.55
N LYS A 141 8.97 21.19 -3.25
CA LYS A 141 9.81 22.33 -2.79
C LYS A 141 9.67 22.58 -1.30
N VAL A 142 8.46 22.39 -0.77
CA VAL A 142 8.10 22.59 0.63
C VAL A 142 7.36 21.36 1.12
N GLY A 143 7.76 20.88 2.30
CA GLY A 143 7.18 19.74 2.99
C GLY A 143 6.71 20.09 4.40
N ASP A 144 5.90 19.20 4.96
CA ASP A 144 5.46 19.30 6.36
C ASP A 144 6.54 18.73 7.28
N ASP A 145 6.87 19.46 8.35
CA ASP A 145 7.85 19.04 9.36
C ASP A 145 7.26 17.97 10.28
N VAL A 146 7.54 16.71 9.95
CA VAL A 146 7.10 15.52 10.66
C VAL A 146 8.19 14.94 11.57
N THR A 147 9.15 15.76 12.01
CA THR A 147 10.32 15.32 12.80
C THR A 147 9.94 14.50 14.04
N ASN A 148 8.91 14.92 14.77
CA ASN A 148 8.48 14.20 15.98
C ASN A 148 7.87 12.83 15.67
N ASN A 149 7.16 12.72 14.54
CA ASN A 149 6.54 11.49 14.09
C ASN A 149 7.59 10.52 13.53
N ILE A 150 8.53 11.03 12.74
CA ILE A 150 9.63 10.23 12.19
C ILE A 150 10.53 9.66 13.29
N LYS A 151 10.74 10.38 14.40
CA LYS A 151 11.51 9.89 15.55
C LYS A 151 10.92 8.65 16.23
N THR A 152 9.64 8.32 15.99
CA THR A 152 9.01 7.12 16.54
C THR A 152 9.33 5.85 15.74
N ILE A 153 9.93 5.98 14.56
CA ILE A 153 10.36 4.83 13.75
C ILE A 153 11.60 4.23 14.41
N ALA A 154 11.47 3.00 14.90
CA ALA A 154 12.52 2.33 15.68
C ALA A 154 13.83 2.13 14.90
N SER A 155 13.77 1.96 13.58
CA SER A 155 14.94 1.75 12.73
C SER A 155 15.67 3.03 12.35
N LEU A 156 15.17 4.22 12.71
CA LEU A 156 15.79 5.49 12.35
C LEU A 156 16.92 5.85 13.33
N PRO A 157 18.16 6.03 12.87
CA PRO A 157 19.22 6.60 13.70
C PRO A 157 18.97 8.09 13.97
N HIS A 158 18.87 8.49 15.25
CA HIS A 158 18.81 9.92 15.62
C HIS A 158 20.20 10.59 15.51
N ASN A 159 21.26 9.80 15.65
CA ASN A 159 22.63 10.19 15.35
C ASN A 159 23.21 9.19 14.36
N LEU A 160 23.83 9.69 13.28
CA LEU A 160 24.53 8.86 12.32
C LEU A 160 25.79 8.25 12.95
N GLU A 161 26.13 7.06 12.48
CA GLU A 161 27.37 6.39 12.84
C GLU A 161 28.57 6.94 12.04
N GLY A 162 29.76 6.83 12.63
CA GLY A 162 31.00 7.32 12.02
C GLY A 162 31.16 8.85 12.06
N SER A 163 32.23 9.34 11.45
CA SER A 163 32.58 10.77 11.41
C SER A 163 32.81 11.30 9.99
N ASN A 164 32.62 10.45 8.97
CA ASN A 164 32.85 10.76 7.57
C ASN A 164 31.59 11.25 6.83
N HIS A 165 30.52 11.59 7.57
CA HIS A 165 29.34 12.23 7.00
C HIS A 165 29.58 13.76 6.86
N PRO A 166 28.94 14.43 5.90
CA PRO A 166 28.96 15.89 5.80
C PRO A 166 28.42 16.59 7.05
N ASP A 167 28.76 17.87 7.22
CA ASP A 167 28.26 18.72 8.31
C ASP A 167 26.75 18.98 8.19
N VAL A 168 26.25 19.07 6.97
CA VAL A 168 24.82 19.10 6.65
C VAL A 168 24.61 18.05 5.56
N MET A 169 23.65 17.16 5.77
CA MET A 169 23.33 16.10 4.81
C MET A 169 21.82 15.89 4.77
N GLU A 170 21.25 15.91 3.57
CA GLU A 170 19.90 15.43 3.30
C GLU A 170 19.94 13.95 2.90
N VAL A 171 19.17 13.11 3.59
CA VAL A 171 18.94 11.70 3.22
C VAL A 171 17.49 11.56 2.77
N ARG A 172 17.28 10.94 1.62
CA ARG A 172 15.96 10.59 1.10
C ARG A 172 15.65 9.13 1.33
N GLY A 173 14.42 8.86 1.71
CA GLY A 173 13.93 7.51 1.95
C GLY A 173 12.43 7.39 1.75
N GLU A 174 11.93 6.18 1.93
CA GLU A 174 10.51 5.86 1.88
C GLU A 174 10.07 5.37 3.26
N VAL A 175 9.02 5.99 3.80
CA VAL A 175 8.31 5.52 4.99
C VAL A 175 7.16 4.63 4.53
N PHE A 176 7.09 3.40 5.05
CA PHE A 176 6.08 2.43 4.63
C PHE A 176 5.53 1.66 5.84
N MET A 177 4.43 0.95 5.60
CA MET A 177 3.76 0.10 6.59
C MET A 177 3.85 -1.35 6.14
N SER A 178 4.11 -2.27 7.08
CA SER A 178 4.05 -3.70 6.79
C SER A 178 2.62 -4.12 6.45
N LEU A 179 2.46 -5.17 5.65
CA LEU A 179 1.14 -5.74 5.33
C LEU A 179 0.41 -6.15 6.61
N ALA A 180 1.08 -6.86 7.51
CA ALA A 180 0.49 -7.29 8.79
C ALA A 180 -0.06 -6.11 9.59
N THR A 181 0.72 -5.04 9.76
CA THR A 181 0.28 -3.84 10.48
C THR A 181 -0.86 -3.11 9.76
N PHE A 182 -0.86 -3.09 8.43
CA PHE A 182 -1.95 -2.52 7.64
C PHE A 182 -3.27 -3.28 7.85
N HIS A 183 -3.23 -4.61 7.91
CA HIS A 183 -4.44 -5.42 8.18
C HIS A 183 -4.94 -5.24 9.61
N GLU A 184 -4.06 -5.28 10.59
CA GLU A 184 -4.39 -4.96 12.00
C GLU A 184 -5.08 -3.60 12.09
N LEU A 185 -4.51 -2.57 11.45
CA LEU A 185 -5.04 -1.22 11.46
C LEU A 185 -6.42 -1.11 10.80
N ASN A 186 -6.63 -1.75 9.65
CA ASN A 186 -7.93 -1.70 8.98
C ASN A 186 -9.01 -2.45 9.77
N GLU A 187 -8.67 -3.57 10.42
CA GLU A 187 -9.58 -4.27 11.32
C GLU A 187 -10.00 -3.36 12.48
N GLU A 188 -9.04 -2.70 13.16
CA GLU A 188 -9.32 -1.74 14.24
C GLU A 188 -10.25 -0.61 13.78
N ARG A 189 -10.00 -0.04 12.59
CA ARG A 189 -10.82 1.05 12.03
C ARG A 189 -12.24 0.60 11.73
N GLU A 190 -12.40 -0.56 11.10
CA GLU A 190 -13.72 -1.13 10.82
C GLU A 190 -14.49 -1.39 12.12
N GLU A 191 -13.81 -1.86 13.16
CA GLU A 191 -14.41 -2.05 14.49
C GLU A 191 -14.83 -0.73 15.13
N GLU A 192 -14.04 0.34 14.98
CA GLU A 192 -14.40 1.70 15.40
C GLU A 192 -15.47 2.34 14.52
N GLY A 193 -15.88 1.70 13.41
CA GLY A 193 -16.88 2.22 12.48
C GLY A 193 -16.33 3.27 11.52
N LEU A 194 -15.00 3.40 11.47
CA LEU A 194 -14.25 4.26 10.56
C LEU A 194 -14.03 3.56 9.22
N GLU A 195 -13.82 4.36 8.18
CA GLU A 195 -13.50 3.85 6.86
C GLU A 195 -12.08 3.24 6.82
N PRO A 196 -11.90 2.02 6.31
CA PRO A 196 -10.57 1.42 6.18
C PRO A 196 -9.71 2.19 5.17
N PHE A 197 -8.39 2.14 5.35
CA PHE A 197 -7.44 2.66 4.36
C PHE A 197 -7.44 1.79 3.10
N ALA A 198 -7.33 2.44 1.94
CA ALA A 198 -7.39 1.76 0.64
C ALA A 198 -6.16 0.88 0.33
N ASN A 199 -4.97 1.27 0.83
CA ASN A 199 -3.70 0.57 0.64
C ASN A 199 -2.69 0.93 1.77
N PRO A 200 -1.59 0.16 1.92
CA PRO A 200 -0.56 0.44 2.92
C PRO A 200 0.10 1.82 2.79
N ARG A 201 0.22 2.34 1.56
CA ARG A 201 0.76 3.68 1.30
C ARG A 201 -0.07 4.78 1.95
N ASN A 202 -1.39 4.79 1.71
CA ASN A 202 -2.31 5.76 2.29
C ASN A 202 -2.36 5.63 3.82
N ALA A 203 -2.30 4.40 4.33
CA ALA A 203 -2.21 4.15 5.77
C ALA A 203 -0.91 4.73 6.35
N ALA A 204 0.23 4.55 5.69
CA ALA A 204 1.52 5.10 6.11
C ALA A 204 1.53 6.64 6.04
N ALA A 205 1.05 7.22 4.94
CA ALA A 205 0.98 8.67 4.74
C ALA A 205 0.05 9.35 5.76
N GLY A 206 -1.15 8.81 5.97
CA GLY A 206 -2.11 9.30 6.96
C GLY A 206 -1.57 9.15 8.39
N SER A 207 -0.91 8.02 8.69
CA SER A 207 -0.25 7.79 9.98
C SER A 207 0.85 8.80 10.25
N LEU A 208 1.70 9.07 9.26
CA LEU A 208 2.82 9.99 9.41
C LEU A 208 2.39 11.44 9.63
N LYS A 209 1.18 11.80 9.18
CA LYS A 209 0.58 13.14 9.31
C LYS A 209 -0.36 13.28 10.52
N MET A 210 -0.30 12.39 11.50
CA MET A 210 -1.05 12.57 12.76
C MET A 210 -0.37 13.59 13.67
N LEU A 211 -1.14 14.46 14.34
CA LEU A 211 -0.59 15.51 15.21
C LEU A 211 0.04 14.95 16.50
N ASP A 212 -0.48 13.84 17.02
CA ASP A 212 0.10 13.18 18.20
C ASP A 212 1.07 12.07 17.79
N SER A 213 2.37 12.30 18.02
CA SER A 213 3.42 11.32 17.75
C SER A 213 3.24 10.01 18.52
N LYS A 214 2.54 10.00 19.66
CA LYS A 214 2.25 8.77 20.41
C LYS A 214 1.33 7.84 19.62
N GLU A 215 0.39 8.39 18.87
CA GLU A 215 -0.47 7.60 17.99
C GLU A 215 0.33 7.09 16.79
N VAL A 216 1.26 7.89 16.23
CA VAL A 216 2.17 7.43 15.16
C VAL A 216 3.02 6.25 15.60
N ALA A 217 3.53 6.26 16.84
CA ALA A 217 4.33 5.17 17.38
C ALA A 217 3.60 3.82 17.37
N LYS A 218 2.27 3.82 17.56
CA LYS A 218 1.45 2.59 17.50
C LYS A 218 1.31 2.03 16.08
N ARG A 219 1.53 2.86 15.05
CA ARG A 219 1.39 2.48 13.62
C ARG A 219 2.59 1.69 13.09
N LYS A 220 3.63 1.47 13.91
CA LYS A 220 4.82 0.65 13.60
C LYS A 220 5.38 0.93 12.21
N LEU A 221 5.50 2.22 11.83
CA LEU A 221 6.02 2.61 10.53
C LEU A 221 7.49 2.19 10.38
N HIS A 222 7.88 1.86 9.16
CA HIS A 222 9.24 1.49 8.76
C HIS A 222 9.81 2.53 7.81
N LEU A 223 11.14 2.55 7.68
CA LEU A 223 11.87 3.46 6.80
C LEU A 223 12.95 2.68 6.05
N ILE A 224 13.12 2.97 4.76
CA ILE A 224 14.31 2.58 3.97
C ILE A 224 14.87 3.83 3.28
N ALA A 225 16.16 4.10 3.47
CA ALA A 225 16.89 5.17 2.80
C ALA A 225 17.40 4.70 1.43
N TYR A 226 17.33 5.59 0.43
CA TYR A 226 17.69 5.29 -0.96
C TYR A 226 18.50 6.37 -1.66
N GLY A 227 18.75 7.53 -1.02
CA GLY A 227 19.41 8.63 -1.73
C GLY A 227 19.96 9.73 -0.83
N VAL A 228 20.91 10.47 -1.38
CA VAL A 228 21.46 11.72 -0.86
C VAL A 228 21.57 12.65 -2.07
N PRO A 229 20.78 13.72 -2.15
CA PRO A 229 20.76 14.58 -3.33
C PRO A 229 21.96 15.54 -3.41
N GLU A 230 22.72 15.72 -2.31
CA GLU A 230 23.86 16.64 -2.25
C GLU A 230 25.17 16.00 -2.74
N GLU A 231 25.99 16.79 -3.43
CA GLU A 231 27.33 16.41 -3.93
C GLU A 231 28.40 16.22 -2.85
N HIS A 232 28.10 16.47 -1.58
CA HIS A 232 29.10 16.45 -0.50
C HIS A 232 29.65 15.06 -0.17
N THR A 233 29.18 14.03 -0.86
CA THR A 233 29.69 12.68 -0.72
C THR A 233 30.72 12.42 -1.81
N LYS A 234 31.91 11.93 -1.44
CA LYS A 234 32.96 11.49 -2.40
C LYS A 234 32.58 10.20 -3.14
N LEU A 235 31.30 9.85 -3.11
CA LEU A 235 30.77 8.60 -3.63
C LEU A 235 30.72 8.67 -5.15
N LEU A 236 31.08 7.57 -5.79
CA LEU A 236 31.13 7.49 -7.24
C LEU A 236 29.85 6.90 -7.82
N SER A 237 29.14 6.06 -7.05
CA SER A 237 27.96 5.38 -7.56
C SER A 237 26.80 5.25 -6.57
N GLN A 238 25.60 5.06 -7.11
CA GLN A 238 24.36 4.83 -6.38
C GLN A 238 24.47 3.55 -5.54
N HIS A 239 25.05 2.48 -6.08
CA HIS A 239 25.30 1.26 -5.31
C HIS A 239 26.24 1.51 -4.13
N GLU A 240 27.33 2.27 -4.32
CA GLU A 240 28.24 2.66 -3.23
C GLU A 240 27.53 3.49 -2.16
N LEU A 241 26.61 4.36 -2.57
CA LEU A 241 25.78 5.16 -1.67
C LEU A 241 24.93 4.30 -0.74
N HIS A 242 24.31 3.22 -1.20
CA HIS A 242 23.56 2.32 -0.31
C HIS A 242 24.47 1.70 0.77
N HIS A 243 25.68 1.28 0.40
CA HIS A 243 26.66 0.77 1.38
C HIS A 243 27.06 1.86 2.38
N GLN A 244 27.22 3.10 1.93
CA GLN A 244 27.57 4.22 2.80
C GLN A 244 26.41 4.61 3.75
N LEU A 245 25.17 4.62 3.27
CA LEU A 245 23.98 4.84 4.09
C LEU A 245 23.90 3.81 5.23
N LYS A 246 24.15 2.53 4.90
CA LYS A 246 24.21 1.46 5.91
C LYS A 246 25.32 1.69 6.93
N LYS A 247 26.50 2.13 6.51
CA LYS A 247 27.62 2.47 7.42
C LYS A 247 27.32 3.65 8.34
N TRP A 248 26.42 4.54 7.93
CA TRP A 248 25.93 5.63 8.79
C TRP A 248 24.78 5.19 9.72
N GLY A 249 24.42 3.90 9.72
CA GLY A 249 23.37 3.34 10.58
C GLY A 249 21.95 3.47 10.02
N LEU A 250 21.79 3.95 8.77
CA LEU A 250 20.48 4.10 8.15
C LEU A 250 19.95 2.74 7.64
N PRO A 251 18.65 2.48 7.77
CA PRO A 251 18.05 1.27 7.21
C PRO A 251 18.06 1.34 5.69
N ILE A 252 18.55 0.30 5.04
CA ILE A 252 18.59 0.18 3.57
C ILE A 252 17.86 -1.09 3.12
N ALA A 253 17.54 -1.17 1.83
CA ALA A 253 17.07 -2.42 1.21
C ALA A 253 18.08 -3.56 1.43
N GLN A 254 17.57 -4.79 1.50
CA GLN A 254 18.42 -5.98 1.64
C GLN A 254 19.25 -6.20 0.37
N HIS A 255 20.34 -6.98 0.48
CA HIS A 255 21.29 -7.14 -0.62
C HIS A 255 20.67 -7.79 -1.87
N ASP A 256 19.69 -8.67 -1.70
CA ASP A 256 18.97 -9.32 -2.79
C ASP A 256 17.90 -8.44 -3.45
N HIS A 257 17.64 -7.27 -2.87
CA HIS A 257 16.70 -6.22 -3.29
C HIS A 257 17.39 -5.02 -3.97
N LEU A 258 18.71 -5.10 -4.18
CA LEU A 258 19.55 -4.08 -4.79
C LEU A 258 20.59 -4.75 -5.70
N VAL A 259 20.63 -4.40 -6.99
CA VAL A 259 21.57 -4.99 -7.94
C VAL A 259 22.10 -3.94 -8.92
N VAL A 260 23.34 -4.10 -9.37
CA VAL A 260 23.88 -3.34 -10.50
C VAL A 260 23.71 -4.18 -11.75
N CYS A 261 23.13 -3.59 -12.79
CA CYS A 261 22.86 -4.21 -14.08
C CYS A 261 23.51 -3.42 -15.20
N ASP A 262 24.14 -4.09 -16.15
CA ASP A 262 24.86 -3.43 -17.25
C ASP A 262 24.02 -3.29 -18.53
N ASN A 263 22.86 -3.94 -18.59
CA ASN A 263 22.02 -3.99 -19.78
C ASN A 263 20.55 -4.29 -19.47
N LEU A 264 19.70 -4.11 -20.48
CA LEU A 264 18.26 -4.37 -20.40
C LEU A 264 17.95 -5.80 -19.93
N SER A 265 18.68 -6.82 -20.43
CA SER A 265 18.40 -8.22 -20.09
C SER A 265 18.60 -8.48 -18.59
N GLU A 266 19.62 -7.89 -17.97
CA GLU A 266 19.84 -7.99 -16.52
C GLU A 266 18.78 -7.25 -15.71
N ILE A 267 18.40 -6.05 -16.16
CA ILE A 267 17.32 -5.27 -15.52
C ILE A 267 16.01 -6.07 -15.54
N MET A 268 15.63 -6.65 -16.67
CA MET A 268 14.40 -7.42 -16.81
C MET A 268 14.46 -8.73 -16.02
N LYS A 269 15.61 -9.41 -15.97
CA LYS A 269 15.80 -10.58 -15.09
C LYS A 269 15.60 -10.23 -13.62
N PHE A 270 16.09 -9.07 -13.19
CA PHE A 270 15.87 -8.58 -11.83
C PHE A 270 14.40 -8.25 -11.59
N ALA A 271 13.76 -7.52 -12.52
CA ALA A 271 12.34 -7.20 -12.45
C ALA A 271 11.47 -8.45 -12.33
N ASP A 272 11.70 -9.48 -13.16
CA ASP A 272 10.99 -10.76 -13.12
C ASP A 272 11.20 -11.52 -11.80
N LYS A 273 12.44 -11.50 -11.28
CA LYS A 273 12.77 -12.09 -9.99
C LYS A 273 11.95 -11.41 -8.88
N ILE A 274 11.98 -10.08 -8.85
CA ILE A 274 11.25 -9.29 -7.84
C ILE A 274 9.74 -9.49 -7.98
N GLN A 275 9.20 -9.51 -9.20
CA GLN A 275 7.78 -9.75 -9.43
C GLN A 275 7.33 -11.12 -8.88
N LYS A 276 8.13 -12.18 -9.06
CA LYS A 276 7.86 -13.51 -8.49
C LYS A 276 8.03 -13.58 -6.97
N GLN A 277 8.86 -12.70 -6.40
CA GLN A 277 9.11 -12.64 -4.96
C GLN A 277 8.17 -11.68 -4.23
N ARG A 278 7.44 -10.83 -4.97
CA ARG A 278 6.55 -9.79 -4.44
C ARG A 278 5.62 -10.31 -3.35
N GLU A 279 4.99 -11.46 -3.57
CA GLU A 279 4.05 -12.10 -2.63
C GLU A 279 4.69 -12.51 -1.29
N LYS A 280 6.02 -12.67 -1.25
CA LYS A 280 6.74 -13.08 -0.05
C LYS A 280 7.25 -11.90 0.78
N LEU A 281 7.13 -10.68 0.25
CA LEU A 281 7.59 -9.49 0.95
C LEU A 281 6.59 -9.11 2.06
N PRO A 282 7.06 -8.69 3.24
CA PRO A 282 6.17 -8.28 4.33
C PRO A 282 5.58 -6.86 4.13
N PHE A 283 5.79 -6.26 2.96
CA PHE A 283 5.38 -4.90 2.59
C PHE A 283 5.09 -4.83 1.09
N GLU A 284 4.33 -3.82 0.66
CA GLU A 284 4.02 -3.63 -0.74
C GLU A 284 5.17 -2.96 -1.51
N ILE A 285 5.29 -3.40 -2.76
CA ILE A 285 6.09 -2.77 -3.81
C ILE A 285 5.23 -2.65 -5.06
N ASP A 286 5.42 -1.60 -5.83
CA ASP A 286 4.68 -1.40 -7.09
C ASP A 286 5.58 -1.51 -8.33
N GLY A 287 6.83 -1.93 -8.17
CA GLY A 287 7.79 -2.10 -9.25
C GLY A 287 9.24 -2.16 -8.78
N ILE A 288 10.14 -1.84 -9.72
CA ILE A 288 11.54 -1.51 -9.43
C ILE A 288 11.85 -0.08 -9.87
N VAL A 289 12.84 0.53 -9.23
CA VAL A 289 13.44 1.78 -9.68
C VAL A 289 14.76 1.47 -10.37
N ILE A 290 14.96 2.02 -11.55
CA ILE A 290 16.17 1.88 -12.36
C ILE A 290 16.85 3.23 -12.38
N LYS A 291 18.06 3.32 -11.81
CA LYS A 291 18.88 4.55 -11.76
C LYS A 291 20.18 4.31 -12.52
N VAL A 292 20.69 5.30 -13.24
CA VAL A 292 22.09 5.28 -13.69
C VAL A 292 22.99 5.15 -12.45
N ASP A 293 23.92 4.19 -12.43
CA ASP A 293 24.70 3.92 -11.21
C ASP A 293 25.71 5.03 -10.93
N ASP A 294 26.44 5.51 -11.94
CA ASP A 294 27.43 6.57 -11.79
C ASP A 294 26.76 7.94 -11.52
N LEU A 295 27.01 8.48 -10.32
CA LEU A 295 26.38 9.71 -9.83
C LEU A 295 26.80 10.94 -10.63
N LYS A 296 27.99 10.96 -11.25
CA LYS A 296 28.43 12.07 -12.11
C LYS A 296 27.55 12.22 -13.35
N ASN A 297 27.01 11.10 -13.83
CA ASN A 297 26.12 11.12 -14.99
C ASN A 297 24.73 11.68 -14.64
N HIS A 298 24.34 11.77 -13.36
CA HIS A 298 23.06 12.36 -12.95
C HIS A 298 23.01 13.84 -13.27
N GLU A 299 24.11 14.57 -13.02
CA GLU A 299 24.22 15.99 -13.34
C GLU A 299 24.15 16.23 -14.86
N LEU A 300 24.91 15.45 -15.63
CA LEU A 300 24.94 15.55 -17.10
C LEU A 300 23.57 15.27 -17.72
N LEU A 301 22.84 14.28 -17.20
CA LEU A 301 21.51 13.94 -17.68
C LEU A 301 20.47 14.97 -17.24
N GLY A 302 20.59 15.50 -16.02
CA GLY A 302 19.70 16.49 -15.46
C GLY A 302 18.24 16.01 -15.33
N TYR A 303 17.31 16.95 -15.50
CA TYR A 303 15.88 16.77 -15.22
C TYR A 303 15.00 17.20 -16.40
N THR A 304 13.77 16.68 -16.43
CA THR A 304 12.73 17.10 -17.38
C THR A 304 11.47 17.43 -16.61
N GLY A 305 11.17 18.73 -16.45
CA GLY A 305 10.03 19.17 -15.64
C GLY A 305 10.13 18.65 -14.20
N LYS A 306 9.31 17.65 -13.86
CA LYS A 306 9.21 17.06 -12.52
C LYS A 306 9.94 15.72 -12.33
N THR A 307 10.64 15.21 -13.33
CA THR A 307 11.32 13.89 -13.26
C THR A 307 12.81 13.96 -13.63
N PRO A 308 13.67 13.15 -13.00
CA PRO A 308 15.07 13.01 -13.40
C PRO A 308 15.19 12.24 -14.72
N ARG A 309 16.17 12.58 -15.56
CA ARG A 309 16.49 11.81 -16.78
C ARG A 309 17.37 10.59 -16.54
N PHE A 310 17.94 10.49 -15.34
CA PHE A 310 18.82 9.41 -14.92
C PHE A 310 18.10 8.29 -14.14
N ALA A 311 16.79 8.41 -13.91
CA ALA A 311 16.03 7.40 -13.19
C ALA A 311 14.60 7.23 -13.71
N VAL A 312 14.12 5.99 -13.68
CA VAL A 312 12.77 5.62 -14.10
C VAL A 312 12.20 4.54 -13.17
N ALA A 313 10.89 4.52 -12.99
CA ALA A 313 10.17 3.46 -12.31
C ALA A 313 9.63 2.47 -13.35
N TYR A 314 10.02 1.19 -13.26
CA TYR A 314 9.38 0.10 -13.99
C TYR A 314 8.30 -0.50 -13.09
N LYS A 315 7.05 -0.13 -13.31
CA LYS A 315 5.90 -0.53 -12.48
C LYS A 315 5.35 -1.87 -12.96
N PHE A 316 5.01 -2.73 -12.01
CA PHE A 316 4.29 -3.96 -12.31
C PHE A 316 2.83 -3.61 -12.57
N ALA A 317 2.34 -3.90 -13.78
CA ALA A 317 0.93 -3.74 -14.07
C ALA A 317 0.12 -4.64 -13.11
N PRO A 318 -0.93 -4.11 -12.46
CA PRO A 318 -1.79 -4.93 -11.63
C PRO A 318 -2.44 -6.00 -12.52
N GLU A 319 -2.34 -7.26 -12.10
CA GLU A 319 -3.11 -8.31 -12.75
C GLU A 319 -4.58 -8.05 -12.45
N GLN A 320 -5.39 -8.01 -13.50
CA GLN A 320 -6.84 -7.85 -13.42
C GLN A 320 -7.53 -9.03 -14.10
N ALA A 321 -8.61 -9.50 -13.49
CA ALA A 321 -9.47 -10.50 -14.09
C ALA A 321 -10.92 -10.01 -14.09
N ALA A 322 -11.63 -10.28 -15.18
CA ALA A 322 -13.07 -10.10 -15.21
C ALA A 322 -13.75 -11.39 -14.74
N THR A 323 -14.66 -11.28 -13.78
CA THR A 323 -15.47 -12.40 -13.29
C THR A 323 -16.88 -11.93 -12.94
N LYS A 324 -17.80 -12.88 -12.71
CA LYS A 324 -19.18 -12.59 -12.36
C LYS A 324 -19.39 -12.69 -10.85
N ILE A 325 -20.15 -11.75 -10.27
CA ILE A 325 -20.66 -11.88 -8.90
C ILE A 325 -21.82 -12.88 -8.92
N LEU A 326 -21.63 -14.02 -8.27
CA LEU A 326 -22.66 -15.05 -8.10
C LEU A 326 -23.62 -14.69 -6.98
N ASP A 327 -23.09 -14.19 -5.86
CA ASP A 327 -23.85 -13.77 -4.68
C ASP A 327 -23.08 -12.72 -3.87
N ILE A 328 -23.74 -12.07 -2.92
CA ILE A 328 -23.10 -11.21 -1.93
C ILE A 328 -23.49 -11.71 -0.53
N THR A 329 -22.55 -12.38 0.13
CA THR A 329 -22.73 -12.87 1.50
C THR A 329 -22.31 -11.79 2.51
N VAL A 330 -22.79 -11.91 3.75
CA VAL A 330 -22.45 -10.96 4.82
C VAL A 330 -21.77 -11.71 5.95
N GLN A 331 -20.52 -11.34 6.22
CA GLN A 331 -19.77 -11.84 7.36
C GLN A 331 -20.04 -10.99 8.60
N VAL A 332 -20.14 -11.62 9.76
CA VAL A 332 -20.31 -10.92 11.05
C VAL A 332 -18.99 -10.96 11.80
N GLY A 333 -18.36 -9.79 11.95
CA GLY A 333 -17.11 -9.56 12.65
C GLY A 333 -17.20 -9.73 14.16
N ARG A 334 -16.05 -9.63 14.84
CA ARG A 334 -15.89 -9.81 16.29
C ARG A 334 -16.75 -8.85 17.12
N SER A 335 -16.72 -7.58 16.75
CA SER A 335 -17.53 -6.50 17.34
C SER A 335 -18.96 -6.44 16.78
N GLY A 336 -19.32 -7.39 15.92
CA GLY A 336 -20.63 -7.46 15.29
C GLY A 336 -20.75 -6.68 13.98
N VAL A 337 -19.69 -6.07 13.46
CA VAL A 337 -19.68 -5.41 12.14
C VAL A 337 -20.10 -6.40 11.04
N LEU A 338 -21.01 -5.98 10.16
CA LEU A 338 -21.47 -6.73 9.00
C LEU A 338 -20.65 -6.30 7.78
N THR A 339 -19.79 -7.19 7.30
CA THR A 339 -18.92 -6.95 6.15
C THR A 339 -19.44 -7.71 4.93
N PRO A 340 -19.83 -7.03 3.84
CA PRO A 340 -20.28 -7.70 2.62
C PRO A 340 -19.10 -8.27 1.83
N VAL A 341 -19.29 -9.49 1.31
CA VAL A 341 -18.28 -10.23 0.55
C VAL A 341 -18.92 -10.72 -0.75
N ALA A 342 -18.29 -10.38 -1.88
CA ALA A 342 -18.69 -10.90 -3.18
C ALA A 342 -18.25 -12.36 -3.28
N GLU A 343 -19.21 -13.25 -3.54
CA GLU A 343 -18.96 -14.61 -3.99
C GLU A 343 -18.85 -14.57 -5.52
N LEU A 344 -17.70 -14.94 -6.05
CA LEU A 344 -17.33 -14.77 -7.45
C LEU A 344 -17.35 -16.11 -8.17
N ASP A 345 -17.61 -16.06 -9.47
CA ASP A 345 -17.30 -17.17 -10.36
C ASP A 345 -15.77 -17.39 -10.33
N PRO A 346 -15.26 -18.57 -9.95
CA PRO A 346 -13.84 -18.76 -9.70
C PRO A 346 -12.99 -18.35 -10.90
N VAL A 347 -12.05 -17.44 -10.68
CA VAL A 347 -11.18 -16.91 -11.73
C VAL A 347 -9.72 -16.94 -11.29
N PHE A 348 -8.82 -17.31 -12.20
CA PHE A 348 -7.38 -17.31 -11.91
C PHE A 348 -6.82 -15.90 -12.04
N LEU A 349 -6.13 -15.42 -11.00
CA LEU A 349 -5.55 -14.09 -10.94
C LEU A 349 -4.28 -14.11 -10.08
N ALA A 350 -3.15 -13.62 -10.60
CA ALA A 350 -1.89 -13.51 -9.86
C ALA A 350 -1.53 -14.81 -9.11
N GLY A 351 -1.47 -15.93 -9.85
CA GLY A 351 -1.01 -17.21 -9.34
C GLY A 351 -2.02 -18.01 -8.50
N SER A 352 -3.19 -17.46 -8.16
CA SER A 352 -4.20 -18.13 -7.35
C SER A 352 -5.61 -18.06 -7.94
N THR A 353 -6.47 -19.01 -7.57
CA THR A 353 -7.90 -18.98 -7.94
C THR A 353 -8.66 -18.14 -6.93
N ILE A 354 -9.25 -17.05 -7.39
CA ILE A 354 -10.05 -16.13 -6.60
C ILE A 354 -11.52 -16.49 -6.75
N SER A 355 -12.16 -16.82 -5.64
CA SER A 355 -13.61 -17.07 -5.55
C SER A 355 -14.35 -16.07 -4.65
N ARG A 356 -13.62 -15.21 -3.94
CA ARG A 356 -14.19 -14.22 -3.01
C ARG A 356 -13.44 -12.90 -3.11
N ALA A 357 -14.16 -11.79 -2.99
CA ALA A 357 -13.58 -10.45 -2.88
C ALA A 357 -14.33 -9.62 -1.83
N THR A 358 -13.60 -8.80 -1.10
CA THR A 358 -14.24 -7.85 -0.17
C THR A 358 -15.00 -6.78 -0.94
N LEU A 359 -16.14 -6.38 -0.41
CA LEU A 359 -16.89 -5.20 -0.86
C LEU A 359 -16.81 -4.05 0.13
N HIS A 360 -15.98 -4.19 1.18
CA HIS A 360 -15.75 -3.25 2.27
C HIS A 360 -16.98 -2.97 3.13
N ASN A 361 -17.98 -2.26 2.61
CA ASN A 361 -19.18 -1.84 3.33
C ASN A 361 -20.34 -1.54 2.37
N GLN A 362 -21.52 -1.22 2.92
CA GLN A 362 -22.70 -0.93 2.11
C GLN A 362 -22.51 0.32 1.23
N ASP A 363 -21.82 1.34 1.72
CA ASP A 363 -21.64 2.61 1.02
C ASP A 363 -20.75 2.42 -0.22
N GLU A 364 -19.72 1.59 -0.13
CA GLU A 364 -18.85 1.25 -1.27
C GLU A 364 -19.60 0.46 -2.35
N ILE A 365 -20.48 -0.47 -1.95
CA ILE A 365 -21.38 -1.17 -2.86
C ILE A 365 -22.30 -0.18 -3.58
N ALA A 366 -22.88 0.78 -2.85
CA ALA A 366 -23.75 1.80 -3.42
C ALA A 366 -22.98 2.75 -4.36
N ARG A 367 -21.77 3.18 -3.96
CA ARG A 367 -20.90 4.07 -4.73
C ARG A 367 -20.50 3.47 -6.08
N LYS A 368 -20.14 2.18 -6.09
CA LYS A 368 -19.81 1.45 -7.32
C LYS A 368 -21.04 0.84 -8.03
N ASP A 369 -22.22 0.99 -7.43
CA ASP A 369 -23.48 0.36 -7.84
C ASP A 369 -23.32 -1.14 -8.13
N ILE A 370 -22.68 -1.87 -7.21
CA ILE A 370 -22.39 -3.30 -7.37
C ILE A 370 -23.66 -4.11 -7.12
N ARG A 371 -23.97 -5.04 -8.03
CA ARG A 371 -25.17 -5.89 -7.94
C ARG A 371 -24.84 -7.36 -8.16
N ILE A 372 -25.67 -8.22 -7.58
CA ILE A 372 -25.59 -9.67 -7.83
C ILE A 372 -25.81 -9.93 -9.33
N GLY A 373 -24.95 -10.75 -9.92
CA GLY A 373 -24.97 -11.08 -11.34
C GLY A 373 -24.15 -10.15 -12.23
N ASP A 374 -23.63 -9.04 -11.70
CA ASP A 374 -22.74 -8.15 -12.47
C ASP A 374 -21.45 -8.85 -12.86
N THR A 375 -20.93 -8.52 -14.05
CA THR A 375 -19.53 -8.79 -14.38
C THR A 375 -18.68 -7.67 -13.82
N VAL A 376 -17.69 -8.02 -13.02
CA VAL A 376 -16.78 -7.10 -12.34
C VAL A 376 -15.35 -7.38 -12.73
N VAL A 377 -14.55 -6.32 -12.74
CA VAL A 377 -13.09 -6.44 -12.81
C VAL A 377 -12.58 -6.47 -11.38
N ILE A 378 -11.93 -7.56 -11.02
CA ILE A 378 -11.21 -7.69 -9.77
C ILE A 378 -9.72 -7.45 -10.00
N GLU A 379 -9.07 -6.93 -8.97
CA GLU A 379 -7.64 -6.70 -8.93
C GLU A 379 -7.09 -7.25 -7.62
N LYS A 380 -5.89 -7.82 -7.71
CA LYS A 380 -5.09 -8.23 -6.56
C LYS A 380 -4.00 -7.18 -6.38
N GLY A 381 -4.26 -6.21 -5.49
CA GLY A 381 -3.29 -5.17 -5.13
C GLY A 381 -2.35 -5.73 -4.08
N GLY A 382 -1.26 -6.37 -4.52
CA GLY A 382 -0.45 -7.16 -3.60
C GLY A 382 -1.16 -8.41 -3.09
N ASP A 383 -0.54 -9.19 -2.21
CA ASP A 383 -0.98 -10.57 -1.95
C ASP A 383 -2.22 -10.71 -1.04
N VAL A 384 -2.84 -9.63 -0.56
CA VAL A 384 -3.64 -9.80 0.68
C VAL A 384 -5.15 -9.95 0.50
N ILE A 385 -5.85 -9.10 -0.27
CA ILE A 385 -7.32 -9.25 -0.44
C ILE A 385 -7.75 -8.79 -1.84
N PRO A 386 -8.33 -9.68 -2.67
CA PRO A 386 -8.94 -9.29 -3.93
C PRO A 386 -10.07 -8.29 -3.71
N LYS A 387 -10.06 -7.21 -4.50
CA LYS A 387 -11.09 -6.18 -4.44
C LYS A 387 -11.75 -5.98 -5.78
N VAL A 388 -13.04 -5.64 -5.76
CA VAL A 388 -13.77 -5.22 -6.95
C VAL A 388 -13.36 -3.80 -7.31
N VAL A 389 -12.74 -3.63 -8.48
CA VAL A 389 -12.27 -2.32 -8.97
C VAL A 389 -13.41 -1.59 -9.68
N LYS A 390 -14.08 -2.26 -10.62
CA LYS A 390 -15.17 -1.66 -11.40
C LYS A 390 -16.18 -2.69 -11.88
N VAL A 391 -17.38 -2.20 -12.16
CA VAL A 391 -18.44 -2.97 -12.80
C VAL A 391 -18.42 -2.76 -14.32
N ASP A 392 -18.55 -3.84 -15.08
CA ASP A 392 -18.80 -3.76 -16.52
C ASP A 392 -20.30 -3.54 -16.78
N PHE A 393 -20.71 -2.27 -16.71
CA PHE A 393 -22.11 -1.86 -16.91
C PHE A 393 -22.70 -2.30 -18.26
N LYS A 394 -21.87 -2.54 -19.28
CA LYS A 394 -22.34 -2.98 -20.61
C LYS A 394 -22.89 -4.40 -20.60
N LYS A 395 -22.43 -5.22 -19.65
CA LYS A 395 -22.88 -6.62 -19.46
C LYS A 395 -23.98 -6.74 -18.40
N ARG A 396 -24.41 -5.63 -17.80
CA ARG A 396 -25.43 -5.64 -16.76
C ARG A 396 -26.78 -6.05 -17.33
N HIS A 397 -27.39 -7.04 -16.70
CA HIS A 397 -28.74 -7.45 -17.04
C HIS A 397 -29.75 -6.38 -16.61
N SER A 398 -30.75 -6.09 -17.45
CA SER A 398 -31.75 -5.03 -17.20
C SER A 398 -32.60 -5.26 -15.96
N SER A 399 -32.78 -6.51 -15.53
CA SER A 399 -33.50 -6.88 -14.31
C SER A 399 -32.66 -6.86 -13.03
N SER A 400 -31.39 -6.44 -13.10
CA SER A 400 -30.48 -6.41 -11.96
C SER A 400 -30.94 -5.42 -10.89
N LYS A 401 -30.94 -5.86 -9.62
CA LYS A 401 -31.45 -5.07 -8.48
C LYS A 401 -30.30 -4.55 -7.62
N PRO A 402 -30.38 -3.30 -7.12
CA PRO A 402 -29.47 -2.81 -6.10
C PRO A 402 -29.42 -3.76 -4.88
N TRP A 403 -28.22 -3.95 -4.34
CA TRP A 403 -28.02 -4.72 -3.12
C TRP A 403 -28.14 -3.80 -1.90
N HIS A 404 -28.71 -4.33 -0.80
CA HIS A 404 -28.82 -3.63 0.47
C HIS A 404 -28.42 -4.56 1.61
N MET A 405 -27.80 -4.00 2.66
CA MET A 405 -27.46 -4.77 3.85
C MET A 405 -28.73 -5.38 4.47
N PRO A 406 -28.71 -6.64 4.91
CA PRO A 406 -29.85 -7.26 5.55
C PRO A 406 -30.23 -6.52 6.84
N LYS A 407 -31.54 -6.31 7.05
CA LYS A 407 -32.09 -5.68 8.26
C LYS A 407 -31.90 -6.52 9.53
N HIS A 408 -31.55 -7.79 9.38
CA HIS A 408 -31.31 -8.72 10.47
C HIS A 408 -29.98 -9.43 10.26
N CYS A 409 -29.26 -9.69 11.36
CA CYS A 409 -28.00 -10.40 11.36
C CYS A 409 -28.19 -11.80 10.73
N PRO A 410 -27.41 -12.18 9.70
CA PRO A 410 -27.58 -13.46 9.00
C PRO A 410 -27.27 -14.68 9.90
N VAL A 411 -26.58 -14.46 11.02
CA VAL A 411 -26.16 -15.53 11.94
C VAL A 411 -27.14 -15.72 13.09
N CYS A 412 -27.62 -14.64 13.72
CA CYS A 412 -28.44 -14.74 14.93
C CYS A 412 -29.85 -14.13 14.81
N GLY A 413 -30.21 -13.60 13.64
CA GLY A 413 -31.53 -13.03 13.37
C GLY A 413 -31.85 -11.72 14.10
N THR A 414 -30.97 -11.19 14.93
CA THR A 414 -31.20 -9.91 15.64
C THR A 414 -31.21 -8.75 14.65
N ALA A 415 -32.11 -7.78 14.82
CA ALA A 415 -32.13 -6.56 14.02
C ALA A 415 -30.78 -5.82 14.09
N VAL A 416 -30.27 -5.42 12.93
CA VAL A 416 -28.99 -4.72 12.84
C VAL A 416 -29.17 -3.24 13.16
N VAL A 417 -28.10 -2.62 13.63
CA VAL A 417 -28.05 -1.19 13.94
C VAL A 417 -27.01 -0.50 13.07
N HIS A 418 -27.30 0.73 12.69
CA HIS A 418 -26.37 1.62 12.01
C HIS A 418 -26.37 2.92 12.79
N HIS A 419 -25.25 3.23 13.44
CA HIS A 419 -25.13 4.44 14.24
C HIS A 419 -24.83 5.63 13.36
N GLU A 420 -25.42 6.78 13.69
CA GLU A 420 -25.19 8.02 12.96
C GLU A 420 -23.70 8.39 12.99
N GLY A 421 -23.11 8.62 11.83
CA GLY A 421 -21.68 8.96 11.68
C GLY A 421 -20.73 7.77 11.49
N GLU A 422 -21.19 6.53 11.62
CA GLU A 422 -20.39 5.33 11.32
C GLU A 422 -20.68 4.79 9.92
N VAL A 423 -19.68 4.16 9.29
CA VAL A 423 -19.87 3.44 8.02
C VAL A 423 -20.34 2.00 8.28
N ALA A 424 -20.06 1.47 9.48
CA ALA A 424 -20.33 0.08 9.82
C ALA A 424 -21.80 -0.14 10.23
N VAL A 425 -22.41 -1.17 9.64
CA VAL A 425 -23.66 -1.76 10.14
C VAL A 425 -23.29 -2.88 11.11
N ARG A 426 -23.92 -2.96 12.29
CA ARG A 426 -23.55 -3.92 13.33
C ARG A 426 -24.72 -4.77 13.83
N CYS A 427 -24.39 -5.99 14.24
CA CYS A 427 -25.24 -6.84 15.04
C CYS A 427 -25.05 -6.47 16.53
N PRO A 428 -26.06 -5.91 17.22
CA PRO A 428 -25.93 -5.48 18.62
C PRO A 428 -25.98 -6.66 19.61
N SER A 429 -26.25 -7.88 19.14
CA SER A 429 -26.47 -9.04 20.01
C SER A 429 -25.16 -9.61 20.54
N ALA A 430 -24.90 -9.39 21.83
CA ALA A 430 -23.80 -10.04 22.55
C ALA A 430 -23.89 -11.58 22.54
N ARG A 431 -25.07 -12.14 22.23
CA ARG A 431 -25.31 -13.60 22.15
C ARG A 431 -25.01 -14.19 20.78
N CYS A 432 -24.73 -13.36 19.76
CA CYS A 432 -24.42 -13.80 18.41
C CYS A 432 -23.27 -14.83 18.40
N SER A 433 -23.51 -16.01 17.81
CA SER A 433 -22.53 -17.10 17.75
C SER A 433 -21.29 -16.70 16.96
N ALA A 434 -21.43 -15.99 15.84
CA ALA A 434 -20.28 -15.49 15.06
C ALA A 434 -19.39 -14.53 15.87
N GLN A 435 -19.99 -13.60 16.63
CA GLN A 435 -19.22 -12.71 17.51
C GLN A 435 -18.53 -13.48 18.64
N LYS A 436 -19.19 -14.49 19.23
CA LYS A 436 -18.57 -15.34 20.27
C LYS A 436 -17.36 -16.07 19.72
N LEU A 437 -17.54 -16.76 18.59
CA LEU A 437 -16.47 -17.48 17.91
C LEU A 437 -15.29 -16.56 17.61
N ARG A 438 -15.52 -15.43 16.92
CA ARG A 438 -14.44 -14.50 16.57
C ARG A 438 -13.77 -13.88 17.80
N ARG A 439 -14.49 -13.64 18.90
CA ARG A 439 -13.88 -13.20 20.18
C ARG A 439 -12.94 -14.26 20.77
N ILE A 440 -13.33 -15.54 20.71
CA ILE A 440 -12.50 -16.65 21.18
C ILE A 440 -11.25 -16.80 20.30
N VAL A 441 -11.42 -16.78 18.97
CA VAL A 441 -10.30 -16.84 18.01
C VAL A 441 -9.33 -15.68 18.22
N TYR A 442 -9.84 -14.46 18.36
CA TYR A 442 -8.99 -13.31 18.64
C TYR A 442 -8.27 -13.43 19.98
N PHE A 443 -8.97 -13.85 21.04
CA PHE A 443 -8.39 -14.01 22.37
C PHE A 443 -7.22 -14.99 22.36
N ALA A 444 -7.33 -16.07 21.58
CA ALA A 444 -6.28 -17.07 21.39
C ALA A 444 -5.13 -16.60 20.48
N SER A 445 -5.31 -15.53 19.71
CA SER A 445 -4.33 -15.09 18.72
C SER A 445 -3.00 -14.64 19.34
N LYS A 446 -1.96 -14.62 18.51
CA LYS A 446 -0.61 -14.15 18.86
C LYS A 446 -0.56 -12.72 19.39
N HIS A 447 -1.53 -11.90 19.02
CA HIS A 447 -1.62 -10.49 19.45
C HIS A 447 -2.39 -10.30 20.76
N ALA A 448 -2.98 -11.37 21.31
CA ALA A 448 -3.74 -11.37 22.55
C ALA A 448 -3.08 -12.28 23.61
N MET A 449 -3.67 -13.44 23.92
CA MET A 449 -3.12 -14.35 24.93
C MET A 449 -2.12 -15.36 24.36
N ASP A 450 -1.88 -15.36 23.04
CA ASP A 450 -0.92 -16.24 22.34
C ASP A 450 -1.09 -17.73 22.72
N ILE A 451 -2.33 -18.21 22.68
CA ILE A 451 -2.67 -19.61 22.98
C ILE A 451 -2.39 -20.43 21.72
N GLU A 452 -1.16 -20.93 21.62
CA GLU A 452 -0.74 -21.82 20.54
C GLU A 452 -1.71 -23.00 20.38
N HIS A 453 -1.87 -23.51 19.16
CA HIS A 453 -2.78 -24.63 18.84
C HIS A 453 -4.30 -24.37 18.96
N LEU A 454 -4.74 -23.20 19.44
CA LEU A 454 -6.16 -22.79 19.45
C LEU A 454 -6.52 -21.93 18.22
N GLY A 455 -6.41 -22.52 17.03
CA GLY A 455 -6.76 -21.86 15.77
C GLY A 455 -8.27 -21.78 15.49
N GLU A 456 -8.66 -21.09 14.41
CA GLU A 456 -10.07 -20.85 14.03
C GLU A 456 -10.92 -22.13 14.00
N LYS A 457 -10.46 -23.18 13.31
CA LYS A 457 -11.16 -24.47 13.24
C LYS A 457 -11.34 -25.16 14.59
N VAL A 458 -10.40 -24.96 15.53
CA VAL A 458 -10.48 -25.54 16.87
C VAL A 458 -11.52 -24.77 17.68
N ALA A 459 -11.47 -23.44 17.61
CA ALA A 459 -12.46 -22.58 18.25
C ALA A 459 -13.88 -22.84 17.70
N GLU A 460 -14.04 -23.04 16.39
CA GLU A 460 -15.31 -23.43 15.76
C GLU A 460 -15.87 -24.69 16.41
N GLN A 461 -15.10 -25.77 16.44
CA GLN A 461 -15.54 -27.03 17.04
C GLN A 461 -15.86 -26.90 18.53
N LEU A 462 -15.07 -26.13 19.28
CA LEU A 462 -15.32 -25.89 20.71
C LEU A 462 -16.64 -25.14 20.93
N VAL A 463 -16.95 -24.15 20.09
CA VAL A 463 -18.20 -23.38 20.15
C VAL A 463 -19.38 -24.22 19.68
N GLU A 464 -19.26 -24.96 18.58
CA GLU A 464 -20.29 -25.83 18.02
C GLU A 464 -20.69 -26.96 18.97
N LYS A 465 -19.71 -27.58 19.64
CA LYS A 465 -19.95 -28.62 20.65
C LYS A 465 -20.38 -28.04 22.00
N GLY A 466 -20.49 -26.73 22.13
CA GLY A 466 -20.88 -26.04 23.36
C GLY A 466 -19.87 -26.16 24.51
N LEU A 467 -18.61 -26.50 24.21
CA LEU A 467 -17.53 -26.63 25.19
C LEU A 467 -16.98 -25.27 25.62
N VAL A 468 -17.03 -24.27 24.74
CA VAL A 468 -16.62 -22.88 25.03
C VAL A 468 -17.69 -21.92 24.56
N SER A 469 -18.17 -21.07 25.46
CA SER A 469 -19.19 -20.05 25.16
C SER A 469 -18.69 -18.61 25.37
N ARG A 470 -17.64 -18.46 26.17
CA ARG A 470 -16.93 -17.22 26.51
C ARG A 470 -15.46 -17.54 26.74
N VAL A 471 -14.62 -16.50 26.68
CA VAL A 471 -13.16 -16.64 26.80
C VAL A 471 -12.70 -17.34 28.08
N SER A 472 -13.40 -17.14 29.20
CA SER A 472 -13.06 -17.79 30.48
C SER A 472 -13.24 -19.32 30.46
N ASP A 473 -14.11 -19.84 29.59
CA ASP A 473 -14.37 -21.28 29.52
C ASP A 473 -13.16 -22.04 28.93
N ILE A 474 -12.26 -21.35 28.21
CA ILE A 474 -11.01 -21.91 27.69
C ILE A 474 -10.17 -22.51 28.81
N TYR A 475 -10.09 -21.83 29.96
CA TYR A 475 -9.32 -22.27 31.13
C TYR A 475 -9.98 -23.43 31.89
N THR A 476 -11.15 -23.89 31.46
CA THR A 476 -11.85 -25.04 32.05
C THR A 476 -11.76 -26.29 31.18
N LEU A 477 -11.10 -26.21 30.02
CA LEU A 477 -10.92 -27.33 29.11
C LEU A 477 -10.01 -28.38 29.75
N ASP A 478 -10.44 -29.63 29.65
CA ASP A 478 -9.68 -30.81 30.08
C ASP A 478 -9.48 -31.80 28.92
N GLU A 479 -8.73 -32.86 29.17
CA GLU A 479 -8.45 -33.90 28.17
C GLU A 479 -9.75 -34.54 27.64
N ASN A 480 -10.76 -34.68 28.50
CA ASN A 480 -12.06 -35.26 28.13
C ASN A 480 -12.86 -34.33 27.19
N ALA A 481 -12.79 -33.02 27.38
CA ALA A 481 -13.42 -32.04 26.49
C ALA A 481 -12.72 -32.04 25.13
N LEU A 482 -11.39 -31.99 25.12
CA LEU A 482 -10.61 -31.88 23.88
C LEU A 482 -10.60 -33.17 23.04
N SER A 483 -10.72 -34.34 23.67
CA SER A 483 -10.84 -35.62 22.95
C SER A 483 -12.12 -35.74 22.11
N LYS A 484 -13.13 -34.88 22.33
CA LYS A 484 -14.36 -34.81 21.53
C LYS A 484 -14.18 -34.06 20.21
N LEU A 485 -13.05 -33.38 20.01
CA LEU A 485 -12.73 -32.63 18.79
C LEU A 485 -12.21 -33.57 17.70
N GLU A 486 -12.63 -33.31 16.46
CA GLU A 486 -12.14 -34.03 15.30
C GLU A 486 -10.67 -33.71 15.05
N GLY A 487 -9.86 -34.77 14.85
CA GLY A 487 -8.42 -34.64 14.61
C GLY A 487 -7.56 -34.41 15.85
N PHE A 488 -8.16 -34.31 17.06
CA PHE A 488 -7.40 -34.20 18.31
C PHE A 488 -6.99 -35.58 18.82
N LYS A 489 -5.67 -35.78 18.93
CA LYS A 489 -5.05 -36.94 19.58
C LYS A 489 -4.30 -36.48 20.82
N GLU A 490 -3.86 -37.43 21.64
CA GLU A 490 -3.16 -37.23 22.91
C GLU A 490 -2.10 -36.10 22.86
N LYS A 491 -1.22 -36.09 21.85
CA LYS A 491 -0.20 -35.05 21.69
C LYS A 491 -0.79 -33.65 21.44
N SER A 492 -1.83 -33.52 20.61
CA SER A 492 -2.49 -32.23 20.33
C SER A 492 -3.23 -31.71 21.55
N ILE A 493 -3.85 -32.61 22.32
CA ILE A 493 -4.54 -32.31 23.58
C ILE A 493 -3.53 -31.75 24.58
N ILE A 494 -2.42 -32.46 24.83
CA ILE A 494 -1.37 -32.02 25.75
C ILE A 494 -0.78 -30.68 25.33
N ASN A 495 -0.53 -30.48 24.04
CA ASN A 495 0.03 -29.23 23.53
C ASN A 495 -0.92 -28.06 23.77
N LEU A 496 -2.21 -28.21 23.46
CA LEU A 496 -3.21 -27.16 23.68
C LEU A 496 -3.40 -26.86 25.18
N LEU A 497 -3.43 -27.89 26.04
CA LEU A 497 -3.54 -27.68 27.49
C LEU A 497 -2.30 -27.01 28.09
N LYS A 498 -1.12 -27.17 27.48
CA LYS A 498 0.10 -26.48 27.92
C LYS A 498 0.16 -25.01 27.51
N SER A 499 -0.52 -24.65 26.43
CA SER A 499 -0.57 -23.27 25.91
C SER A 499 -1.70 -22.43 26.54
N ILE A 500 -2.68 -23.08 27.17
CA ILE A 500 -3.74 -22.44 27.97
C ILE A 500 -3.20 -22.18 29.38
#